data_AF-A0A6S7FFK9-F1
#
_entry.id   AF-A0A6S7FFK9-F1
#
_cell.length_a   1.000
_cell.length_b   1.000
_cell.length_c   1.000
_cell.angle_alpha   90.00
_cell.angle_beta   90.00
_cell.angle_gamma   90.00
#
_symmetry.space_group_name_H-M   'P 1'
#
loop_
_entity.id
_entity.type
_entity.pdbx_description
1 polymer ?
#
loop_
_entity_poly.entity_id
_entity_poly.type
_entity_poly.pdbx_seq_one_letter_code
_entity_poly.pdbx_strand_id
1 'polypeptide(L)'
;MFTTLLMVYLPSPAGIVEPVPYRQDAKDYLSRTVNKTLIKGLTELCKKKPQEPILWLSDWLIDNNPNKPRINQPGYQVVEPED
;
A
#
# COMPACT_ATOMS: atom_id res chain seq x y z
N MET A 1 -13.04 -36.19 -4.25
CA MET A 1 -13.39 -34.76 -4.42
C MET A 1 -13.51 -34.07 -3.05
N PHE A 2 -12.45 -33.93 -2.25
CA PHE A 2 -12.55 -33.22 -0.95
C PHE A 2 -11.21 -32.66 -0.43
N THR A 3 -10.34 -32.14 -1.30
CA THR A 3 -9.05 -31.56 -0.85
C THR A 3 -8.84 -30.10 -1.25
N THR A 4 -9.70 -29.52 -2.10
CA THR A 4 -9.55 -28.10 -2.53
C THR A 4 -10.16 -27.08 -1.56
N LEU A 5 -10.91 -27.51 -0.53
CA LEU A 5 -11.65 -26.60 0.35
C LEU A 5 -10.85 -26.12 1.59
N LEU A 6 -9.66 -26.68 1.84
CA LEU A 6 -8.86 -26.32 3.02
C LEU A 6 -7.84 -25.18 2.80
N MET A 7 -7.68 -24.70 1.56
CA MET A 7 -6.72 -23.62 1.23
C MET A 7 -7.24 -22.21 1.53
N VAL A 8 -8.42 -22.06 2.16
CA VAL A 8 -9.05 -20.75 2.41
C VAL A 8 -9.01 -20.32 3.87
N TYR A 9 -8.49 -21.16 4.78
CA TYR A 9 -8.56 -20.88 6.22
C TYR A 9 -7.18 -20.64 6.84
N LEU A 10 -6.71 -19.38 6.76
CA LEU A 10 -6.11 -18.60 7.87
C LEU A 10 -5.38 -17.36 7.30
N PRO A 11 -5.91 -16.12 7.49
CA PRO A 11 -5.19 -14.92 7.15
C PRO A 11 -4.12 -14.65 8.22
N SER A 12 -2.88 -15.07 7.94
CA SER A 12 -1.70 -14.58 8.67
C SER A 12 -1.51 -13.08 8.36
N PRO A 13 -1.17 -12.22 9.33
CA PRO A 13 -0.84 -10.81 9.06
C PRO A 13 0.44 -10.66 8.23
N ALA A 14 1.20 -11.74 8.04
CA ALA A 14 2.36 -11.83 7.16
C ALA A 14 2.03 -12.66 5.91
N GLY A 15 0.89 -12.33 5.26
CA GLY A 15 0.33 -13.08 4.13
C GLY A 15 1.39 -13.59 3.16
N ILE A 16 1.50 -14.92 3.05
CA ILE A 16 2.21 -15.56 1.95
C ILE A 16 1.45 -15.11 0.70
N VAL A 17 2.03 -14.17 -0.04
CA VAL A 17 1.54 -13.77 -1.36
C VAL A 17 1.54 -15.06 -2.19
N GLU A 18 0.35 -15.55 -2.54
CA GLU A 18 0.22 -16.60 -3.54
C GLU A 18 1.01 -16.19 -4.78
N PRO A 19 1.73 -17.10 -5.46
CA PRO A 19 2.36 -16.78 -6.72
C PRO A 19 1.30 -16.22 -7.66
N VAL A 20 1.42 -14.93 -7.98
CA VAL A 20 0.40 -14.17 -8.73
C VAL A 20 -0.02 -15.00 -9.95
N PRO A 21 -1.31 -15.40 -10.08
CA PRO A 21 -1.77 -16.18 -11.20
C PRO A 21 -1.63 -15.31 -12.46
N TYR A 22 -0.58 -15.56 -13.24
CA TYR A 22 -0.38 -15.00 -14.58
C TYR A 22 -0.22 -13.46 -14.67
N ARG A 23 0.51 -13.00 -15.69
CA ARG A 23 0.88 -11.57 -15.89
C ARG A 23 -0.29 -10.57 -15.85
N GLN A 24 -1.51 -11.03 -16.08
CA GLN A 24 -2.69 -10.17 -16.13
C GLN A 24 -3.09 -9.68 -14.73
N ASP A 25 -3.04 -10.55 -13.72
CA ASP A 25 -3.43 -10.21 -12.34
C ASP A 25 -2.49 -9.18 -11.72
N ALA A 26 -1.18 -9.28 -12.02
CA ALA A 26 -0.19 -8.28 -11.60
C ALA A 26 -0.47 -6.90 -12.24
N LYS A 27 -0.78 -6.86 -13.53
CA LYS A 27 -1.10 -5.61 -14.24
C LYS A 27 -2.38 -4.98 -13.69
N ASP A 28 -3.40 -5.79 -13.44
CA ASP A 28 -4.67 -5.35 -12.90
C ASP A 28 -4.50 -4.79 -11.49
N TYR A 29 -3.72 -5.45 -10.64
CA TYR A 29 -3.38 -4.94 -9.31
C TYR A 29 -2.66 -3.59 -9.38
N LEU A 30 -1.62 -3.48 -10.20
CA LEU A 30 -0.89 -2.22 -10.38
C LEU A 30 -1.81 -1.10 -10.87
N SER A 31 -2.67 -1.39 -11.85
CA SER A 31 -3.64 -0.44 -12.40
C SER A 31 -4.65 0.05 -11.37
N ARG A 32 -5.18 -0.87 -10.55
CA ARG A 32 -6.22 -0.56 -9.57
C ARG A 32 -5.67 0.18 -8.35
N THR A 33 -4.49 -0.20 -7.87
CA THR A 33 -4.01 0.17 -6.53
C THR A 33 -2.82 1.13 -6.56
N VAL A 34 -1.85 0.94 -7.46
CA VAL A 34 -0.55 1.66 -7.40
C VAL A 34 -0.47 2.80 -8.40
N ASN A 35 -0.87 2.55 -9.65
CA ASN A 35 -0.66 3.47 -10.78
C ASN A 35 -1.27 4.85 -10.55
N LYS A 36 -2.46 4.91 -9.94
CA LYS A 36 -3.15 6.19 -9.67
C LYS A 36 -2.31 7.13 -8.81
N THR A 37 -1.68 6.61 -7.76
CA THR A 37 -0.85 7.39 -6.84
C THR A 37 0.52 7.67 -7.46
N LEU A 38 1.12 6.67 -8.11
CA LEU A 38 2.44 6.78 -8.71
C LEU A 38 2.48 7.82 -9.85
N ILE A 39 1.46 7.84 -10.73
CA ILE A 39 1.37 8.83 -11.82
C ILE A 39 1.30 10.26 -11.26
N LYS A 40 0.57 10.47 -10.17
CA LYS A 40 0.51 11.79 -9.50
C LYS A 40 1.86 12.17 -8.92
N GLY A 41 2.54 11.26 -8.23
CA GLY A 41 3.86 11.50 -7.67
C GLY A 41 4.90 11.84 -8.73
N LEU A 42 4.93 11.09 -9.84
CA LEU A 42 5.82 11.35 -10.97
C LEU A 42 5.50 12.70 -11.64
N THR A 43 4.22 13.06 -11.74
CA THR A 43 3.79 14.36 -12.28
C THR A 43 4.31 15.50 -11.41
N GLU A 44 4.19 15.39 -10.08
CA GLU A 44 4.69 16.41 -9.15
C GLU A 44 6.23 16.45 -9.12
N LEU A 45 6.89 15.31 -9.26
CA LEU A 45 8.34 15.23 -9.38
C LEU A 45 8.84 16.03 -10.59
N CYS A 46 8.18 15.88 -11.75
CA CYS A 46 8.51 16.63 -12.96
C CYS A 46 8.28 18.14 -12.82
N LYS A 47 7.33 18.57 -11.97
CA LYS A 47 7.07 20.00 -11.69
C LYS A 47 8.11 20.58 -10.72
N LYS A 48 8.42 19.87 -9.64
CA LYS A 48 9.31 20.34 -8.57
C LYS A 48 10.79 20.25 -8.95
N LYS A 49 11.17 19.24 -9.73
CA LYS A 49 12.57 18.93 -10.12
C LYS A 49 13.55 19.05 -8.94
N PRO A 50 13.30 18.32 -7.83
CA PRO A 50 14.20 18.35 -6.68
C PRO A 50 15.57 17.77 -7.05
N GLN A 51 16.60 18.14 -6.26
CA GLN A 51 17.96 17.65 -6.45
C GLN A 51 18.07 16.12 -6.25
N GLU A 52 17.27 15.56 -5.34
CA GLU A 52 17.21 14.13 -5.04
C GLU A 52 15.83 13.55 -5.36
N PRO A 53 15.58 13.15 -6.62
CA PRO A 53 14.24 12.79 -7.08
C PRO A 53 13.67 11.52 -6.44
N ILE A 54 14.52 10.55 -6.13
CA ILE A 54 14.09 9.26 -5.55
C ILE A 54 13.66 9.44 -4.09
N LEU A 55 14.46 10.14 -3.29
CA LEU A 55 14.13 10.43 -1.89
C LEU A 55 12.84 11.24 -1.80
N TRP A 56 12.76 12.33 -2.56
CA TRP A 56 11.57 13.16 -2.61
C TRP A 56 10.31 12.39 -3.00
N LEU A 57 10.39 11.52 -4.01
CA LEU A 57 9.24 10.72 -4.45
C LEU A 57 8.83 9.70 -3.38
N SER A 58 9.79 9.13 -2.66
CA SER A 58 9.52 8.18 -1.58
C SER A 58 8.73 8.83 -0.45
N ASP A 59 9.20 10.00 0.02
CA ASP A 59 8.50 10.79 1.04
C ASP A 59 7.11 11.19 0.55
N TRP A 60 7.01 11.66 -0.70
CA TRP A 60 5.74 12.04 -1.31
C TRP A 60 4.74 10.87 -1.34
N LEU A 61 5.19 9.66 -1.67
CA LEU A 61 4.34 8.47 -1.70
C LEU A 61 3.87 8.05 -0.31
N ILE A 62 4.69 8.21 0.73
CA ILE A 62 4.32 7.91 2.11
C ILE A 62 3.22 8.87 2.57
N ASP A 63 3.38 10.17 2.29
CA ASP A 63 2.42 11.21 2.68
C ASP A 63 1.10 11.15 1.92
N ASN A 64 1.12 10.65 0.68
CA ASN A 64 -0.03 10.58 -0.22
C ASN A 64 -0.57 9.15 -0.39
N ASN A 65 -0.26 8.24 0.54
CA ASN A 65 -0.72 6.86 0.47
C ASN A 65 -2.24 6.74 0.74
N PRO A 66 -3.08 6.35 -0.23
CA PRO A 66 -4.52 6.23 -0.05
C PRO A 66 -4.92 5.09 0.89
N ASN A 67 -4.02 4.14 1.16
CA ASN A 67 -4.26 3.00 2.04
C ASN A 67 -3.89 3.27 3.50
N LYS A 68 -3.30 4.44 3.81
CA LYS A 68 -2.97 4.82 5.17
C LYS A 68 -4.06 5.77 5.71
N PRO A 69 -4.86 5.37 6.72
CA PRO A 69 -5.80 6.29 7.34
C PRO A 69 -5.02 7.46 7.92
N ARG A 70 -5.41 8.69 7.56
CA ARG A 70 -4.82 9.91 8.12
C ARG A 70 -5.43 10.09 9.51
N ILE A 71 -4.73 9.61 10.53
CA ILE A 71 -5.13 9.79 11.94
C ILE A 71 -4.78 11.22 12.37
N ASN A 72 -5.42 12.21 11.74
CA ASN A 72 -5.32 13.61 12.14
C ASN A 72 -6.39 13.88 13.21
N GLN A 73 -6.27 13.23 14.37
CA GLN A 73 -6.98 13.67 15.57
C GLN A 73 -5.96 14.26 16.54
N PRO A 74 -5.90 15.58 16.73
CA PRO A 74 -5.19 16.16 17.85
C PRO A 74 -5.94 15.75 19.13
N GLY A 75 -5.53 14.64 19.76
CA GLY A 75 -6.10 14.21 21.05
C GLY A 75 -6.21 12.70 21.31
N TYR A 76 -5.90 11.81 20.36
CA TYR A 76 -5.94 10.37 20.66
C TYR A 76 -4.64 9.92 21.31
N GLN A 77 -4.61 9.90 22.65
CA GLN A 77 -3.61 9.19 23.43
C GLN A 77 -4.03 7.72 23.50
N VAL A 78 -3.18 6.81 23.03
CA VAL A 78 -3.34 5.38 23.30
C VAL A 78 -2.96 5.19 24.76
N VAL A 79 -3.95 5.19 25.66
CA VAL A 79 -3.73 4.87 27.07
C VAL A 79 -3.92 3.37 27.22
N GLU A 80 -2.85 2.67 27.57
CA GLU A 80 -2.87 1.25 27.91
C GLU A 80 -3.69 1.06 29.20
N PRO A 81 -4.68 0.16 29.24
CA PRO A 81 -5.45 -0.07 30.45
C PRO A 81 -4.54 -0.67 31.53
N GLU A 82 -4.56 -0.09 32.73
CA GLU A 82 -3.96 -0.72 33.91
C GLU A 82 -4.74 -2.02 34.23
N ASP A 83 -3.99 -3.10 34.45
CA ASP A 83 -4.49 -4.45 34.78
C ASP A 83 -5.39 -4.48 36.03
#